data_AF-A0A932QAK5-F1
#
_entry.id   AF-A0A932QAK5-F1
#
_cell.length_a   1.000
_cell.length_b   1.000
_cell.length_c   1.000
_cell.angle_alpha   90.00
_cell.angle_beta   90.00
_cell.angle_gamma   90.00
#
_symmetry.space_group_name_H-M   'P 1'
#
loop_
_entity.id
_entity.type
_entity.pdbx_description
1 polymer ?
#
loop_
_entity_poly.entity_id
_entity_poly.type
_entity_poly.pdbx_seq_one_letter_code
_entity_poly.pdbx_strand_id
1 'polypeptide(L)' 'MARLEDAIGKLYQWQYGIRDPNDFTFQLFTLLQMASPSEFEKLATAYPDEAKAFKLWYQSSDPVEFFKNHGVWKGPRFKD' A
#
# COMPACT_ATOMS: atom_id res chain seq x y z
N MET A 1 -10.93 -7.84 11.28
CA MET A 1 -10.47 -6.46 11.01
C MET A 1 -8.94 -6.31 11.02
N ALA A 2 -8.16 -7.27 11.57
CA ALA A 2 -6.69 -7.16 11.63
C ALA A 2 -5.92 -7.20 10.28
N ARG A 3 -6.53 -7.68 9.18
CA ARG A 3 -5.82 -7.86 7.90
C ARG A 3 -5.69 -6.59 7.05
N LEU A 4 -6.70 -5.70 7.08
CA LEU A 4 -6.65 -4.44 6.33
C LEU A 4 -5.64 -3.46 6.93
N GLU A 5 -5.60 -3.33 8.26
CA GLU A 5 -4.63 -2.47 8.93
C GLU A 5 -3.18 -2.95 8.71
N ASP A 6 -2.95 -4.26 8.65
CA ASP A 6 -1.66 -4.85 8.26
C ASP A 6 -1.28 -4.47 6.81
N ALA A 7 -2.23 -4.59 5.88
CA ALA A 7 -2.04 -4.18 4.48
C ALA A 7 -1.76 -2.67 4.35
N ILE A 8 -2.39 -1.82 5.16
CA ILE A 8 -2.14 -0.37 5.20
C ILE A 8 -0.73 -0.09 5.77
N GLY A 9 -0.31 -0.82 6.80
CA GLY A 9 1.06 -0.74 7.33
C GLY A 9 2.11 -1.13 6.30
N LYS A 10 1.87 -2.21 5.54
CA LYS A 10 2.71 -2.63 4.41
C LYS A 10 2.74 -1.59 3.28
N LEU A 11 1.59 -1.01 2.94
CA LEU A 11 1.48 0.07 1.95
C LEU A 11 2.30 1.30 2.39
N TYR A 12 2.27 1.65 3.67
CA TYR A 12 3.12 2.70 4.22
C TYR A 12 4.61 2.38 4.06
N GLN A 13 5.04 1.13 4.29
CA GLN A 13 6.43 0.71 4.05
C GLN A 13 6.81 0.77 2.57
N TRP A 14 5.90 0.40 1.66
CA TRP A 14 6.14 0.54 0.22
C TRP A 14 6.34 2.00 -0.20
N GLN A 15 5.54 2.92 0.35
CA GLN A 15 5.59 4.34 -0.01
C GLN A 15 6.75 5.10 0.64
N TYR A 16 7.02 4.85 1.93
CA TYR A 16 7.94 5.65 2.76
C TYR A 16 9.05 4.84 3.46
N GLY A 17 9.04 3.52 3.33
CA GLY A 17 10.04 2.64 3.90
C GLY A 17 11.25 2.43 2.98
N ILE A 18 12.14 1.53 3.40
CA ILE A 18 13.30 1.14 2.57
C ILE A 18 12.77 0.26 1.44
N ARG A 19 13.06 0.68 0.20
CA ARG A 19 12.69 -0.08 -0.99
C ARG A 19 13.58 -1.30 -1.12
N ASP A 20 13.02 -2.48 -0.89
CA ASP A 20 13.65 -3.74 -1.24
C ASP A 20 12.95 -4.32 -2.47
N PRO A 21 13.59 -4.34 -3.64
CA PRO A 21 12.98 -4.88 -4.86
C PRO A 21 12.75 -6.40 -4.80
N ASN A 22 13.34 -7.12 -3.84
CA ASN A 22 13.09 -8.55 -3.64
C ASN A 22 11.92 -8.83 -2.69
N ASP A 23 11.38 -7.79 -2.03
CA ASP A 23 10.23 -7.94 -1.16
C ASP A 23 8.96 -8.13 -2.00
N PHE A 24 8.28 -9.26 -1.76
CA PHE A 24 7.05 -9.60 -2.48
C PHE A 24 5.97 -8.53 -2.34
N THR A 25 5.82 -7.95 -1.14
CA THR A 25 4.82 -6.91 -0.87
C THR A 25 5.16 -5.63 -1.64
N PHE A 26 6.44 -5.29 -1.73
CA PHE A 26 6.91 -4.17 -2.55
C PHE A 26 6.60 -4.38 -4.04
N GLN A 27 6.86 -5.58 -4.56
CA GLN A 27 6.51 -5.95 -5.93
C GLN A 27 4.99 -5.91 -6.17
N LEU A 28 4.19 -6.44 -5.24
CA LEU A 28 2.74 -6.46 -5.34
C LEU A 28 2.14 -5.06 -5.40
N PHE A 29 2.54 -4.14 -4.51
CA PHE A 29 2.02 -2.75 -4.56
C PHE A 29 2.50 -1.98 -5.79
N THR A 30 3.72 -2.27 -6.27
CA THR A 30 4.20 -1.71 -7.54
C THR A 30 3.37 -2.22 -8.72
N LEU A 31 3.02 -3.51 -8.73
CA LEU A 31 2.11 -4.08 -9.74
C LEU A 31 0.71 -3.47 -9.65
N LEU A 32 0.16 -3.30 -8.44
CA LEU A 32 -1.14 -2.64 -8.25
C LEU A 32 -1.15 -1.20 -8.77
N GLN A 33 -0.02 -0.48 -8.66
CA GLN A 33 0.13 0.87 -9.19
C GLN A 33 0.19 0.91 -10.73
N MET A 34 0.78 -0.09 -11.36
CA MET A 34 0.97 -0.16 -12.81
C MET A 34 -0.13 -0.94 -13.54
N ALA A 35 -0.98 -1.66 -12.81
CA ALA A 35 -1.99 -2.54 -13.37
C ALA A 35 -3.05 -1.77 -14.18
N SER A 36 -3.43 -2.33 -15.33
CA SER A 36 -4.66 -1.92 -16.01
C SER A 36 -5.91 -2.34 -15.20
N PRO A 37 -7.09 -1.78 -15.47
CA PRO A 37 -8.30 -2.10 -14.70
C PRO A 37 -8.61 -3.62 -14.61
N SER A 38 -8.42 -4.37 -15.71
CA SER A 38 -8.69 -5.81 -15.73
C SER A 38 -7.64 -6.63 -15.00
N GLU A 39 -6.39 -6.18 -14.95
CA GLU A 39 -5.32 -6.79 -14.15
C GLU A 39 -5.50 -6.48 -12.67
N PHE A 40 -5.93 -5.25 -12.36
CA PHE A 40 -6.26 -4.84 -11.00
C PHE A 40 -7.37 -5.72 -10.42
N GLU A 41 -8.43 -6.03 -11.17
CA GLU A 41 -9.50 -6.93 -10.71
C GLU A 41 -8.97 -8.34 -10.38
N LYS A 42 -8.06 -8.87 -11.19
CA LYS A 42 -7.42 -10.17 -10.92
C LYS A 42 -6.57 -10.11 -9.64
N LEU A 43 -5.78 -9.06 -9.49
CA LEU A 43 -4.96 -8.84 -8.30
C LEU A 43 -5.83 -8.62 -7.05
N ALA A 44 -6.93 -7.89 -7.16
CA ALA A 44 -7.89 -7.66 -6.08
C ALA A 44 -8.63 -8.93 -5.66
N THR A 45 -8.77 -9.90 -6.57
CA THR A 45 -9.32 -11.22 -6.23
C THR A 45 -8.30 -12.06 -5.46
N ALA A 46 -7.02 -12.02 -5.85
CA ALA A 46 -5.95 -12.78 -5.20
C ALA A 46 -5.46 -12.16 -3.87
N TYR A 47 -5.43 -10.82 -3.80
CA TYR A 47 -4.91 -10.02 -2.68
C TYR A 47 -5.91 -8.92 -2.30
N PRO A 48 -7.09 -9.29 -1.75
CA PRO A 48 -8.19 -8.36 -1.54
C PRO A 48 -7.89 -7.27 -0.51
N ASP A 49 -7.11 -7.57 0.54
CA ASP A 49 -6.79 -6.60 1.59
C ASP A 49 -5.79 -5.55 1.08
N GLU A 50 -4.72 -5.97 0.40
CA GLU A 50 -3.72 -5.09 -0.22
C GLU A 50 -4.33 -4.24 -1.33
N ALA A 51 -5.15 -4.82 -2.21
CA ALA A 51 -5.85 -4.06 -3.25
C ALA A 51 -6.84 -3.05 -2.66
N LYS A 52 -7.54 -3.41 -1.57
CA LYS A 52 -8.43 -2.49 -0.87
C LYS A 52 -7.67 -1.34 -0.21
N ALA A 53 -6.57 -1.64 0.50
CA ALA A 53 -5.70 -0.63 1.10
C ALA A 53 -5.16 0.33 0.02
N PHE A 54 -4.65 -0.22 -1.09
CA PHE A 54 -4.15 0.56 -2.21
C PHE A 54 -5.23 1.44 -2.82
N LYS A 55 -6.44 0.91 -3.05
CA LYS A 55 -7.54 1.69 -3.62
C LYS A 55 -7.96 2.85 -2.73
N LEU A 56 -8.09 2.62 -1.42
CA LEU A 56 -8.44 3.68 -0.46
C LEU A 56 -7.38 4.77 -0.42
N TRP A 57 -6.10 4.38 -0.41
CA TRP A 57 -4.98 5.30 -0.46
C TRP A 57 -4.93 6.09 -1.77
N TYR A 58 -5.10 5.41 -2.92
CA TYR A 58 -5.07 6.03 -4.24
C TYR A 58 -6.23 7.01 -4.47
N GLN A 59 -7.37 6.75 -3.83
CA GLN A 59 -8.53 7.64 -3.83
C GLN A 59 -8.45 8.74 -2.77
N SER A 60 -7.48 8.68 -1.85
CA SER A 60 -7.27 9.73 -0.84
C SER A 60 -6.77 11.01 -1.50
N SER A 61 -7.33 12.15 -1.10
CA SER A 61 -6.84 13.46 -1.47
C SER A 61 -5.48 13.80 -0.84
N ASP A 62 -5.21 13.22 0.34
CA ASP A 62 -3.94 13.37 1.05
C ASP A 62 -3.43 11.99 1.51
N PRO A 63 -2.40 11.44 0.84
CA PRO A 63 -1.74 10.20 1.24
C PRO A 63 -1.23 10.21 2.68
N VAL A 64 -0.71 11.33 3.18
CA VAL A 64 -0.14 11.45 4.52
C VAL A 64 -1.25 11.43 5.57
N GLU A 65 -2.33 12.17 5.33
CA GLU A 65 -3.49 12.18 6.21
C GLU A 65 -4.16 10.79 6.28
N PHE A 66 -4.23 10.08 5.16
CA PHE A 66 -4.68 8.69 5.12
C PHE A 66 -3.91 7.80 6.12
N PHE A 67 -2.57 7.83 6.08
CA PHE A 67 -1.76 7.02 7.00
C PHE A 67 -1.86 7.49 8.47
N LYS A 68 -2.09 8.78 8.71
CA LYS A 68 -2.34 9.31 10.06
C LYS A 68 -3.68 8.83 10.62
N ASN A 69 -4.73 8.84 9.81
CA ASN A 69 -6.07 8.39 10.19
C ASN A 69 -6.10 6.89 10.52
N HIS A 70 -5.22 6.10 9.90
CA HIS A 70 -5.01 4.68 10.22
C HIS A 70 -3.94 4.44 11.30
N GLY A 71 -3.35 5.48 11.90
CA GLY A 71 -2.38 5.36 12.99
C GLY A 71 -1.04 4.71 12.61
N VAL A 72 -0.74 4.58 11.31
CA VAL A 72 0.51 3.94 10.83
C VAL A 72 1.59 4.94 10.43
N TRP A 73 1.27 6.24 10.41
CA TRP A 73 2.22 7.29 10.07
C TRP A 73 3.37 7.39 11.09
N LYS A 74 4.61 7.16 10.64
CA LYS A 74 5.83 7.32 11.45
C LYS A 74 6.78 8.42 10.94
N GLY A 75 6.30 9.28 10.04
CA GLY A 75 7.14 10.25 9.32
C GLY A 75 7.85 9.64 8.10
N PRO A 76 8.41 10.44 7.20
CA PRO A 76 9.29 9.95 6.15
C PRO A 76 10.58 9.38 6.79
N ARG A 77 10.92 8.12 6.51
CA ARG A 77 12.22 7.57 6.88
C ARG A 77 13.25 7.99 5.83
N PHE A 78 13.90 9.12 6.06
CA PHE A 78 15.13 9.44 5.34
C PHE A 78 16.25 8.55 5.90
N LYS A 79 17.01 7.89 5.02
CA LYS A 79 18.29 7.31 5.42
C LYS A 79 19.22 8.48 5.75
N ASP A 80 19.63 8.60 7.01
CA ASP A 80 20.93 9.22 7.34
C ASP A 80 22.06 8.41 6.68
#